data_AF-A0A5B1BTX6-F1
#
_entry.id   AF-A0A5B1BTX6-F1
#
_cell.length_a   1.000
_cell.length_b   1.000
_cell.length_c   1.000
_cell.angle_alpha   90.00
_cell.angle_beta   90.00
_cell.angle_gamma   90.00
#
_symmetry.space_group_name_H-M   'P 1'
#
loop_
_entity.id
_entity.type
_entity.pdbx_description
1 polymer ?
#
loop_
_entity_poly.entity_id
_entity_poly.type
_entity_poly.pdbx_seq_one_letter_code
_entity_poly.pdbx_strand_id
1 'polypeptide(L)'
;MRNWMLRGLVFAAAMVVLRLFQGALINAWQKQAGLISITLLTLYIIGVVVWGLIDGRADAKANPDPDRRADLAMAWLLAGLAAGVLSGAVTWLIALFYQGVYAGGLINELTTFAAFTALLVFLPGMTGVAVGRWRVDRRLEKEPVRHHGLAATGERADTDVFAAVRADETPTGEIQTTGSEAPATAPTAVATAEREASTEVIRTNQPEAPTETIATDSEARTEVIHLDNDETRPGDKEKSD
;
A
#
# COMPACT_ATOMS: atom_id res chain seq x y z
N MET A 1 -4.09 -9.39 11.25
CA MET A 1 -4.83 -9.68 9.99
C MET A 1 -6.27 -9.18 9.99
N ARG A 2 -7.10 -9.41 11.04
CA ARG A 2 -8.55 -9.07 11.01
C ARG A 2 -8.92 -7.59 10.79
N ASN A 3 -8.02 -6.64 11.03
CA ASN A 3 -8.34 -5.20 11.01
C ASN A 3 -8.65 -4.66 9.60
N TRP A 4 -8.07 -5.21 8.52
CA TRP A 4 -8.39 -4.77 7.16
C TRP A 4 -9.77 -5.25 6.71
N MET A 5 -10.17 -6.47 7.09
CA MET A 5 -11.49 -7.03 6.76
C MET A 5 -12.62 -6.21 7.38
N LEU A 6 -12.47 -5.78 8.63
CA LEU A 6 -13.48 -4.97 9.30
C LEU A 6 -13.69 -3.63 8.57
N ARG A 7 -12.61 -2.95 8.19
CA ARG A 7 -12.68 -1.69 7.42
C ARG A 7 -13.36 -1.91 6.08
N GLY A 8 -12.92 -2.93 5.32
CA GLY A 8 -13.52 -3.28 4.04
C GLY A 8 -15.01 -3.59 4.15
N LEU A 9 -15.41 -4.34 5.18
CA LEU A 9 -16.82 -4.67 5.42
C LEU A 9 -17.66 -3.43 5.77
N VAL A 10 -17.15 -2.55 6.64
CA VAL A 10 -17.85 -1.32 7.02
C VAL A 10 -18.02 -0.40 5.82
N PHE A 11 -16.98 -0.21 5.01
CA PHE A 11 -17.07 0.58 3.79
C PHE A 11 -17.95 -0.08 2.73
N ALA A 12 -17.96 -1.42 2.62
CA ALA A 12 -18.90 -2.14 1.76
C ALA A 12 -20.35 -1.84 2.14
N ALA A 13 -20.68 -2.01 3.42
CA ALA A 13 -22.02 -1.77 3.93
C ALA A 13 -22.43 -0.30 3.76
N ALA A 14 -21.53 0.64 4.09
CA ALA A 14 -21.76 2.07 3.89
C ALA A 14 -22.01 2.41 2.42
N MET A 15 -21.27 1.79 1.48
CA MET A 15 -21.45 2.03 0.05
C MET A 15 -22.79 1.49 -0.46
N VAL A 16 -23.24 0.32 0.02
CA VAL A 16 -24.56 -0.23 -0.30
C VAL A 16 -25.66 0.71 0.19
N VAL A 17 -25.58 1.16 1.44
CA VAL A 17 -26.55 2.10 2.03
C VAL A 17 -26.55 3.44 1.28
N LEU A 18 -25.38 3.96 0.94
CA LEU A 18 -25.24 5.18 0.16
C LEU A 18 -25.94 5.06 -1.20
N ARG A 19 -25.77 3.92 -1.89
CA ARG A 19 -26.42 3.66 -3.18
C ARG A 19 -27.93 3.54 -3.06
N LEU A 20 -28.43 2.94 -1.99
CA LEU A 20 -29.88 2.87 -1.72
C LEU A 20 -30.46 4.28 -1.54
N PHE A 21 -29.80 5.11 -0.73
CA PHE A 21 -30.19 6.51 -0.58
C PHE A 21 -30.09 7.28 -1.88
N GLN A 22 -29.01 7.09 -2.63
CA GLN A 22 -28.82 7.74 -3.93
C GLN A 22 -29.97 7.38 -4.88
N GLY A 23 -30.32 6.10 -5.02
CA GLY A 23 -31.45 5.65 -5.85
C GLY A 23 -32.78 6.26 -5.40
N ALA A 24 -33.09 6.21 -4.11
CA ALA A 24 -34.32 6.75 -3.57
C ALA A 24 -34.44 8.28 -3.71
N LEU A 25 -33.39 9.03 -3.37
CA LEU A 25 -33.39 10.50 -3.43
C LEU A 25 -33.39 11.01 -4.87
N ILE A 26 -32.62 10.39 -5.77
CA ILE A 26 -32.60 10.78 -7.18
C ILE A 26 -33.96 10.52 -7.83
N ASN A 27 -34.62 9.41 -7.48
CA ASN A 27 -35.96 9.13 -7.99
C ASN A 27 -36.99 10.18 -7.51
N ALA A 28 -36.89 10.64 -6.26
CA ALA A 28 -37.78 11.67 -5.71
C ALA A 28 -37.48 13.09 -6.24
N TRP A 29 -36.21 13.44 -6.44
CA TRP A 29 -35.76 14.78 -6.86
C TRP A 29 -34.83 14.76 -8.07
N GLN A 30 -35.35 14.28 -9.20
CA GLN A 30 -34.58 14.09 -10.45
C GLN A 30 -33.83 15.36 -10.91
N LYS A 31 -34.43 16.55 -10.76
CA LYS A 31 -33.79 17.84 -11.15
C LYS A 31 -32.49 18.14 -10.38
N GLN A 32 -32.31 17.55 -9.20
CA GLN A 32 -31.15 17.76 -8.33
C GLN A 32 -30.23 16.53 -8.27
N ALA A 33 -30.40 15.56 -9.17
CA ALA A 33 -29.69 14.28 -9.13
C ALA A 33 -28.15 14.43 -9.05
N GLY A 34 -27.59 15.38 -9.79
CA GLY A 34 -26.16 15.69 -9.75
C GLY A 34 -25.69 16.19 -8.38
N LEU A 35 -26.44 17.12 -7.77
CA LEU A 35 -26.10 17.66 -6.45
C LEU A 35 -26.22 16.60 -5.36
N ILE A 36 -27.25 15.76 -5.41
CA ILE A 36 -27.44 14.64 -4.47
C ILE A 36 -26.25 13.68 -4.55
N SER A 37 -25.86 13.29 -5.77
CA SER A 37 -24.75 12.36 -6.00
C SER A 37 -23.42 12.91 -5.48
N ILE A 38 -23.09 14.16 -5.81
CA ILE A 38 -21.85 14.81 -5.36
C ILE A 38 -21.83 14.95 -3.83
N THR A 39 -22.95 15.32 -3.22
CA THR A 39 -23.05 15.49 -1.76
C THR A 39 -22.84 14.16 -1.05
N LEU A 40 -23.54 13.10 -1.44
CA LEU A 40 -23.40 11.77 -0.83
C LEU A 40 -21.98 11.22 -1.02
N LEU A 41 -21.41 11.35 -2.23
CA LEU A 41 -20.05 10.94 -2.51
C LEU A 41 -19.03 11.70 -1.63
N THR A 42 -19.22 13.01 -1.46
CA THR A 42 -18.35 13.83 -0.61
C THR A 42 -18.42 13.37 0.85
N LEU A 43 -19.61 13.09 1.37
CA LEU A 43 -19.79 12.57 2.74
C LEU A 43 -19.10 11.22 2.92
N TYR A 44 -19.19 10.33 1.93
CA TYR A 44 -18.48 9.05 1.95
C TYR A 44 -16.97 9.24 1.98
N ILE A 45 -16.43 10.10 1.11
CA ILE A 45 -15.00 10.42 1.07
C ILE A 45 -14.54 11.02 2.41
N ILE A 46 -15.33 11.91 3.02
CA ILE A 46 -15.02 12.47 4.34
C ILE A 46 -14.92 11.34 5.38
N GLY A 47 -15.87 10.41 5.41
CA GLY A 47 -15.82 9.25 6.31
C GLY A 47 -14.55 8.41 6.13
N VAL A 48 -14.20 8.12 4.88
CA VAL A 48 -12.96 7.42 4.50
C VAL A 48 -11.71 8.16 5.00
N VAL A 49 -11.62 9.47 4.73
CA VAL A 49 -10.48 10.31 5.12
C VAL A 49 -10.36 10.40 6.64
N VAL A 50 -11.46 10.60 7.36
CA VAL A 50 -11.49 10.68 8.83
C VAL A 50 -11.00 9.38 9.44
N TRP A 51 -11.45 8.23 8.93
CA TRP A 51 -10.94 6.94 9.40
C TRP A 51 -9.45 6.79 9.10
N GLY A 52 -9.01 7.11 7.87
CA GLY A 52 -7.61 7.09 7.48
C GLY A 52 -6.74 7.97 8.40
N LEU A 53 -7.22 9.16 8.76
CA LEU A 53 -6.56 10.05 9.71
C LEU A 53 -6.41 9.42 11.10
N ILE A 54 -7.45 8.75 11.60
CA ILE A 54 -7.42 8.06 12.90
C ILE A 54 -6.42 6.91 12.85
N ASP A 55 -6.45 6.10 11.79
CA ASP A 55 -5.52 4.98 11.61
C ASP A 55 -4.06 5.44 11.51
N GLY A 56 -3.77 6.46 10.70
CA GLY A 56 -2.40 6.98 10.56
C GLY A 56 -1.87 7.59 11.86
N ARG A 57 -2.75 8.27 12.63
CA ARG A 57 -2.39 8.79 13.96
C ARG A 57 -2.16 7.66 14.97
N ALA A 58 -3.00 6.63 14.96
CA ALA A 58 -2.86 5.50 15.87
C ALA A 58 -1.57 4.73 15.61
N ASP A 59 -1.23 4.50 14.33
CA ASP A 59 0.01 3.83 13.92
C ASP A 59 1.26 4.63 14.30
N ALA A 60 1.29 5.95 14.03
CA ALA A 60 2.43 6.80 14.39
C ALA A 60 2.63 6.92 15.92
N LYS A 61 1.56 6.81 16.71
CA LYS A 61 1.64 6.79 18.18
C LYS A 61 2.13 5.46 18.73
N ALA A 62 1.74 4.35 18.10
CA ALA A 62 2.12 3.01 18.52
C ALA A 62 3.57 2.68 18.13
N ASN A 63 4.04 3.19 16.99
CA ASN A 63 5.39 2.98 16.47
C ASN A 63 6.06 4.34 16.19
N PRO A 64 6.76 4.92 17.18
CA PRO A 64 7.49 6.18 17.00
C PRO A 64 8.58 6.08 15.94
N ASP A 65 9.20 4.91 15.82
CA ASP A 65 10.21 4.58 14.81
C ASP A 65 9.56 4.38 13.43
N PRO A 66 9.92 5.17 12.40
CA PRO A 66 9.37 5.07 11.06
C PRO A 66 9.52 3.69 10.41
N ASP A 67 10.63 3.00 10.67
CA ASP A 67 10.97 1.74 10.00
C ASP A 67 10.15 0.56 10.54
N ARG A 68 9.53 0.72 11.72
CA ARG A 68 8.69 -0.30 12.38
C ARG A 68 7.19 -0.11 12.16
N ARG A 69 6.80 0.86 11.31
CA ARG A 69 5.37 1.16 11.05
C ARG A 69 4.68 0.03 10.31
N ALA A 70 3.39 -0.12 10.58
CA ALA A 70 2.58 -1.11 9.88
C ALA A 70 2.42 -0.75 8.39
N ASP A 71 2.35 -1.77 7.53
CA ASP A 71 1.97 -1.59 6.13
C ASP A 71 0.45 -1.33 6.02
N LEU A 72 0.10 -0.07 6.26
CA LEU A 72 -1.25 0.43 6.09
C LEU A 72 -1.65 0.55 4.61
N ALA A 73 -0.69 0.63 3.69
CA ALA A 73 -1.00 0.70 2.26
C ALA A 73 -1.64 -0.60 1.79
N MET A 74 -1.03 -1.74 2.11
CA MET A 74 -1.62 -3.05 1.82
C MET A 74 -2.99 -3.22 2.49
N ALA A 75 -3.12 -2.81 3.76
CA ALA A 75 -4.37 -2.94 4.49
C ALA A 75 -5.51 -2.10 3.87
N TRP A 76 -5.23 -0.87 3.44
CA TRP A 76 -6.21 0.00 2.80
C TRP A 76 -6.54 -0.43 1.36
N LEU A 77 -5.56 -0.98 0.64
CA LEU A 77 -5.78 -1.53 -0.70
C LEU A 77 -6.71 -2.74 -0.65
N LEU A 78 -6.43 -3.70 0.23
CA LEU A 78 -7.27 -4.88 0.42
C LEU A 78 -8.66 -4.51 0.97
N ALA A 79 -8.74 -3.54 1.88
CA ALA A 79 -10.02 -3.05 2.38
C ALA A 79 -10.85 -2.39 1.26
N GLY A 80 -10.24 -1.56 0.41
CA GLY A 80 -10.90 -0.94 -0.74
C GLY A 80 -11.38 -1.97 -1.76
N LEU A 81 -10.54 -2.96 -2.09
CA LEU A 81 -10.90 -4.04 -3.00
C LEU A 81 -12.06 -4.88 -2.46
N ALA A 82 -11.98 -5.30 -1.19
CA ALA A 82 -13.04 -6.03 -0.53
C ALA A 82 -14.34 -5.20 -0.47
N ALA A 83 -14.24 -3.90 -0.16
CA ALA A 83 -15.37 -3.00 -0.16
C ALA A 83 -16.04 -2.92 -1.53
N GLY A 84 -15.26 -2.78 -2.60
CA GLY A 84 -15.74 -2.69 -3.97
C GLY A 84 -16.46 -3.97 -4.42
N VAL A 85 -15.81 -5.13 -4.26
CA VAL A 85 -16.40 -6.40 -4.72
C VAL A 85 -17.64 -6.76 -3.90
N LEU A 86 -17.57 -6.65 -2.57
CA LEU A 86 -18.71 -6.98 -1.69
C LEU A 86 -19.88 -6.02 -1.91
N SER A 87 -19.63 -4.71 -1.98
CA SER A 87 -20.72 -3.76 -2.21
C SER A 87 -21.34 -3.91 -3.60
N GLY A 88 -20.54 -4.14 -4.64
CA GLY A 88 -21.02 -4.41 -6.00
C GLY A 88 -21.90 -5.66 -6.05
N ALA A 89 -21.43 -6.78 -5.48
CA ALA A 89 -22.19 -8.02 -5.43
C ALA A 89 -23.52 -7.88 -4.65
N VAL A 90 -23.49 -7.22 -3.49
CA VAL A 90 -24.69 -6.98 -2.68
C VAL A 90 -25.65 -6.02 -3.38
N THR A 91 -25.15 -4.94 -3.99
CA THR A 91 -26.00 -3.99 -4.73
C THR A 91 -26.69 -4.68 -5.91
N TRP A 92 -25.94 -5.49 -6.67
CA TRP A 92 -26.51 -6.28 -7.76
C TRP A 92 -27.60 -7.23 -7.26
N LEU A 93 -27.36 -7.93 -6.15
CA LEU A 93 -28.35 -8.84 -5.55
C LEU A 93 -29.63 -8.08 -5.16
N ILE A 94 -29.51 -6.88 -4.60
CA ILE A 94 -30.66 -6.03 -4.25
C ILE A 94 -31.41 -5.58 -5.50
N ALA A 95 -30.70 -5.23 -6.58
CA ALA A 95 -31.29 -4.77 -7.83
C ALA A 95 -32.17 -5.83 -8.52
N LEU A 96 -31.97 -7.13 -8.22
CA LEU A 96 -32.87 -8.20 -8.71
C LEU A 96 -34.29 -8.08 -8.15
N PHE A 97 -34.45 -7.51 -6.96
CA PHE A 97 -35.74 -7.39 -6.27
C PHE A 97 -36.24 -5.94 -6.18
N TYR A 98 -35.35 -4.95 -6.33
CA TYR A 98 -35.67 -3.53 -6.18
C TYR A 98 -35.08 -2.69 -7.30
N GLN A 99 -35.93 -2.32 -8.27
CA GLN A 99 -35.52 -1.52 -9.44
C GLN A 99 -35.19 -0.05 -9.13
N GLY A 100 -35.45 0.42 -7.91
CA GLY A 100 -35.06 1.77 -7.49
C GLY A 100 -33.55 1.93 -7.27
N VAL A 101 -32.79 0.82 -7.25
CA VAL A 101 -31.33 0.84 -7.22
C VAL A 101 -30.80 0.79 -8.65
N TYR A 102 -30.10 1.84 -9.06
CA TYR A 102 -29.37 1.87 -10.32
C TYR A 102 -28.13 0.96 -10.21
N ALA A 103 -28.25 -0.28 -10.65
CA ALA A 103 -27.16 -1.22 -10.80
C ALA A 103 -27.08 -1.72 -12.24
N GLY A 104 -25.86 -1.86 -12.75
CA GLY A 104 -25.62 -2.48 -14.05
C GLY A 104 -25.70 -4.01 -14.00
N GLY A 105 -25.26 -4.67 -15.08
CA GLY A 105 -25.05 -6.11 -15.07
C GLY A 105 -23.98 -6.54 -14.05
N LEU A 106 -24.05 -7.80 -13.58
CA LEU A 106 -23.17 -8.37 -12.56
C LEU A 106 -21.68 -8.10 -12.85
N ILE A 107 -21.25 -8.33 -14.09
CA ILE A 107 -19.85 -8.14 -14.49
C ILE A 107 -19.42 -6.69 -14.30
N ASN A 108 -20.27 -5.72 -14.65
CA ASN A 108 -19.95 -4.29 -14.50
C ASN A 108 -19.88 -3.86 -13.03
N GLU A 109 -20.73 -4.43 -12.17
CA GLU A 109 -20.69 -4.15 -10.73
C GLU A 109 -19.42 -4.71 -10.07
N LEU A 110 -19.00 -5.93 -10.43
CA LEU A 110 -17.81 -6.59 -9.87
C LEU A 110 -16.48 -6.09 -10.44
N THR A 111 -16.50 -5.31 -11.54
CA THR A 111 -15.28 -4.80 -12.19
C THR A 111 -15.20 -3.29 -12.11
N THR A 112 -15.95 -2.57 -12.93
CA THR A 112 -15.91 -1.10 -13.03
C THR A 112 -16.28 -0.44 -11.71
N PHE A 113 -17.43 -0.80 -11.14
CA PHE A 113 -17.88 -0.20 -9.88
C PHE A 113 -17.07 -0.67 -8.68
N ALA A 114 -16.63 -1.93 -8.67
CA ALA A 114 -15.71 -2.44 -7.66
C ALA A 114 -14.38 -1.68 -7.69
N ALA A 115 -13.78 -1.49 -8.86
CA ALA A 115 -12.54 -0.74 -9.04
C ALA A 115 -12.71 0.74 -8.65
N PHE A 116 -13.81 1.37 -9.07
CA PHE A 116 -14.13 2.74 -8.69
C PHE A 116 -14.25 2.89 -7.17
N THR A 117 -14.98 1.99 -6.52
CA THR A 117 -15.15 1.99 -5.06
C THR A 117 -13.82 1.72 -4.36
N ALA A 118 -13.00 0.80 -4.89
CA ALA A 118 -11.67 0.53 -4.35
C ALA A 118 -10.78 1.78 -4.41
N LEU A 119 -10.77 2.51 -5.51
CA LEU A 119 -10.03 3.76 -5.65
C LEU A 119 -10.56 4.85 -4.71
N LEU A 120 -11.88 4.99 -4.60
CA LEU A 120 -12.53 5.94 -3.69
C LEU A 120 -12.22 5.68 -2.21
N VAL A 121 -11.98 4.42 -1.83
CA VAL A 121 -11.59 4.07 -0.46
C VAL A 121 -10.08 4.22 -0.28
N PHE A 122 -9.30 3.73 -1.24
CA PHE A 122 -7.84 3.66 -1.14
C PHE A 122 -7.18 5.05 -1.19
N LEU A 123 -7.45 5.86 -2.21
CA LEU A 123 -6.76 7.15 -2.39
C LEU A 123 -7.02 8.13 -1.23
N PRO A 124 -8.29 8.44 -0.89
CA PRO A 124 -8.59 9.35 0.22
C PRO A 124 -8.20 8.75 1.57
N GLY A 125 -8.35 7.43 1.75
CA GLY A 125 -7.94 6.72 2.95
C GLY A 125 -6.43 6.83 3.19
N MET A 126 -5.63 6.57 2.16
CA MET A 126 -4.17 6.71 2.22
C MET A 126 -3.72 8.15 2.40
N THR A 127 -4.39 9.10 1.75
CA THR A 127 -4.14 10.54 1.99
C THR A 127 -4.40 10.88 3.46
N GLY A 128 -5.51 10.40 4.03
CA GLY A 128 -5.81 10.53 5.45
C GLY A 128 -4.73 9.90 6.34
N VAL A 129 -4.29 8.68 6.05
CA VAL A 129 -3.22 8.00 6.80
C VAL A 129 -1.92 8.81 6.76
N ALA A 130 -1.50 9.27 5.59
CA ALA A 130 -0.27 10.05 5.42
C ALA A 130 -0.33 11.36 6.22
N VAL A 131 -1.43 12.10 6.12
CA VAL A 131 -1.66 13.32 6.90
C VAL A 131 -1.71 13.01 8.41
N GLY A 132 -2.29 11.88 8.79
CA GLY A 132 -2.37 11.40 10.17
C GLY A 132 -1.00 11.18 10.78
N ARG A 133 -0.12 10.44 10.07
CA ARG A 133 1.28 10.19 10.45
C ARG A 133 2.06 11.50 10.54
N TRP A 134 2.00 12.33 9.50
CA TRP A 134 2.70 13.63 9.44
C TRP A 134 2.34 14.58 10.60
N ARG A 135 1.06 14.62 11.02
CA ARG A 135 0.65 15.45 12.17
C ARG A 135 1.20 14.97 13.51
N VAL A 136 1.52 13.68 13.64
CA VAL A 136 2.13 13.12 14.86
C VAL A 136 3.64 13.33 14.82
N ASP A 137 4.28 13.06 13.68
CA ASP A 137 5.72 13.21 13.48
C ASP A 137 6.18 14.64 13.76
N ARG A 138 5.44 15.63 13.25
CA ARG A 138 5.66 17.06 13.55
C ARG A 138 5.52 17.45 15.03
N ARG A 139 4.86 16.62 15.85
CA ARG A 139 4.74 16.85 17.30
C ARG A 139 5.90 16.19 18.03
N LEU A 140 6.32 15.00 17.61
CA LEU A 140 7.48 14.30 18.16
C LEU A 140 8.77 15.09 17.91
N GLU A 141 8.93 15.73 16.75
CA GLU A 141 10.07 16.62 16.47
C GLU A 141 10.15 17.83 17.43
N LYS A 142 9.00 18.28 17.96
CA LYS A 142 8.92 19.45 18.85
C LYS A 142 9.10 19.11 20.31
N GLU A 143 8.86 17.86 20.69
CA GLU A 143 9.21 17.34 22.00
C GLU A 143 10.59 16.68 21.88
N PRO A 144 11.70 17.42 22.10
CA PRO A 144 13.01 16.79 22.14
C PRO A 144 12.93 15.63 23.13
N VAL A 145 13.31 14.45 22.66
CA VAL A 145 13.38 13.21 23.44
C VAL A 145 13.98 13.58 24.80
N ARG A 146 13.14 13.62 25.84
CA ARG A 146 13.67 13.64 27.20
C ARG A 146 14.38 12.32 27.36
N HIS A 147 15.71 12.34 27.25
CA HIS A 147 16.56 11.26 27.71
C HIS A 147 16.29 11.08 29.21
N HIS A 148 15.29 10.28 29.53
CA HIS A 148 14.98 9.84 30.86
C HIS A 148 15.10 8.32 30.82
N GLY A 149 16.26 7.84 31.24
CA GLY A 149 16.53 6.41 31.36
C GLY A 149 17.97 6.04 31.05
N LEU A 150 18.79 6.00 32.10
CA LEU A 150 20.00 5.17 32.29
C LEU A 150 21.22 5.34 31.37
N ALA A 151 21.12 6.02 30.22
CA ALA A 151 22.29 6.28 29.35
C ALA A 151 23.14 7.51 29.75
N ALA A 152 22.89 8.10 30.92
CA ALA A 152 23.61 9.28 31.41
C ALA A 152 24.72 8.96 32.43
N THR A 153 24.92 7.70 32.84
CA THR A 153 25.76 7.40 34.01
C THR A 153 26.74 6.23 33.84
N GLY A 154 27.12 5.81 32.63
CA GLY A 154 28.22 4.85 32.56
C GLY A 154 28.72 4.44 31.19
N GLU A 155 27.86 4.31 30.19
CA GLU A 155 28.23 3.52 29.01
C GLU A 155 28.80 4.33 27.83
N ARG A 156 28.91 5.66 27.98
CA ARG A 156 29.48 6.55 26.95
C ARG A 156 30.86 7.12 27.28
N ALA A 157 31.38 6.86 28.48
CA ALA A 157 32.75 7.23 28.82
C ALA A 157 33.77 6.37 28.04
N ASP A 158 33.41 5.12 27.75
CA ASP A 158 34.33 4.14 27.15
C ASP A 158 34.42 4.21 25.62
N THR A 159 33.54 4.98 24.97
CA THR A 159 33.53 5.18 23.50
C THR A 159 33.89 6.60 23.08
N ASP A 160 34.00 7.54 24.01
CA ASP A 160 34.48 8.88 23.71
C ASP A 160 36.01 8.92 23.83
N VAL A 161 36.68 8.72 22.68
CA VAL A 161 38.14 8.76 22.53
C VAL A 161 38.74 10.07 23.08
N PHE A 162 37.96 11.16 23.10
CA PHE A 162 38.39 12.45 23.63
C PHE A 162 38.14 12.63 25.13
N ALA A 163 37.34 11.77 25.76
CA ALA A 163 37.19 11.73 27.21
C ALA A 163 38.35 10.94 27.86
N ALA A 164 38.79 9.85 27.22
CA ALA A 164 39.93 9.06 27.68
C ALA A 164 41.25 9.86 27.74
N VAL A 165 41.48 10.77 26.78
CA VAL A 165 42.69 11.63 26.75
C VAL A 165 42.68 12.71 27.84
N ARG A 166 41.50 13.18 28.27
CA ARG A 166 41.40 14.17 29.36
C ARG A 166 41.51 13.57 30.76
N ALA A 167 41.31 12.26 30.90
CA ALA A 167 41.42 11.59 32.20
C ALA A 167 42.88 11.42 32.67
N ASP A 168 43.87 11.57 31.78
CA ASP A 168 45.29 11.36 32.07
C ASP A 168 46.08 12.66 32.34
N GLU A 169 45.41 13.81 32.41
CA GLU A 169 46.03 15.09 32.80
C GLU A 169 45.72 15.43 34.28
N THR A 170 46.37 14.72 35.21
CA THR A 170 46.48 15.16 36.61
C THR A 170 47.85 15.81 36.87
N PRO A 171 47.91 17.08 37.32
CA PRO A 171 49.16 17.71 37.75
C PRO A 171 49.57 17.26 39.16
N THR A 172 50.87 16.98 39.29
CA THR A 172 51.68 17.07 40.53
C THR A 172 51.55 15.94 41.57
N GLY A 173 52.68 15.27 41.83
CA GLY A 173 52.91 14.56 43.08
C GLY A 173 54.04 13.54 42.96
N GLU A 174 55.12 13.75 43.70
CA GLU A 174 56.29 12.87 43.87
C GLU A 174 55.94 11.38 44.00
N ILE A 175 56.83 10.48 43.55
CA ILE A 175 57.39 9.37 44.37
C ILE A 175 58.57 8.70 43.62
N GLN A 176 59.73 8.84 44.27
CA GLN A 176 60.83 7.91 44.51
C GLN A 176 61.33 6.91 43.44
N THR A 177 62.63 7.02 43.24
CA THR A 177 63.55 6.07 42.63
C THR A 177 63.65 4.76 43.42
N THR A 178 63.38 3.62 42.79
CA THR A 178 64.02 2.33 43.13
C THR A 178 64.05 1.40 41.91
N GLY A 179 65.27 1.09 41.45
CA GLY A 179 65.74 -0.29 41.20
C GLY A 179 65.26 -1.07 39.97
N SER A 180 66.18 -1.21 39.00
CA SER A 180 66.52 -2.39 38.19
C SER A 180 65.48 -3.32 37.54
N GLU A 181 65.81 -3.61 36.27
CA GLU A 181 65.63 -4.87 35.51
C GLU A 181 64.28 -5.17 34.82
N ALA A 182 64.26 -4.84 33.52
CA ALA A 182 63.69 -5.72 32.48
C ALA A 182 64.65 -6.92 32.25
N PRO A 183 64.31 -7.98 31.49
CA PRO A 183 63.08 -8.26 30.73
C PRO A 183 62.52 -9.69 30.96
N ALA A 184 61.34 -10.01 30.41
CA ALA A 184 61.07 -11.25 29.63
C ALA A 184 59.59 -11.67 29.56
N THR A 185 59.12 -11.78 28.31
CA THR A 185 58.26 -12.86 27.78
C THR A 185 56.77 -12.89 28.13
N ALA A 186 55.98 -12.30 27.23
CA ALA A 186 54.59 -12.65 26.99
C ALA A 186 54.47 -14.02 26.28
N PRO A 187 53.52 -14.89 26.64
CA PRO A 187 53.08 -15.96 25.75
C PRO A 187 51.87 -15.51 24.92
N THR A 188 52.09 -15.36 23.61
CA THR A 188 51.07 -15.36 22.56
C THR A 188 50.40 -16.73 22.49
N ALA A 189 49.12 -16.82 22.88
CA ALA A 189 48.27 -17.97 22.61
C ALA A 189 47.22 -17.57 21.56
N VAL A 190 47.53 -17.87 20.31
CA VAL A 190 46.63 -17.77 19.17
C VAL A 190 45.72 -19.00 19.20
N ALA A 191 44.44 -18.80 19.51
CA ALA A 191 43.42 -19.83 19.36
C ALA A 191 42.98 -19.91 17.90
N THR A 192 43.55 -20.87 17.17
CA THR A 192 43.14 -21.28 15.84
C THR A 192 41.82 -22.04 15.97
N ALA A 193 40.69 -21.37 15.74
CA ALA A 193 39.41 -22.05 15.53
C ALA A 193 39.35 -22.57 14.09
N GLU A 194 39.02 -23.86 13.98
CA GLU A 194 39.04 -24.68 12.79
C GLU A 194 38.18 -24.12 11.65
N ARG A 195 38.76 -24.17 10.44
CA ARG A 195 38.07 -23.94 9.18
C ARG A 195 37.50 -25.27 8.69
N GLU A 196 36.24 -25.55 8.97
CA GLU A 196 35.45 -26.52 8.22
C GLU A 196 34.15 -25.87 7.74
N ALA A 197 34.09 -25.56 6.45
CA ALA A 197 32.85 -25.46 5.71
C ALA A 197 33.10 -25.85 4.26
N SER A 198 32.56 -27.01 3.94
CA SER A 198 32.50 -27.70 2.66
C SER A 198 32.09 -26.78 1.50
N THR A 199 32.91 -26.73 0.45
CA THR A 199 32.54 -26.15 -0.85
C THR A 199 31.49 -27.04 -1.50
N GLU A 200 30.22 -26.68 -1.38
CA GLU A 200 29.14 -27.32 -2.15
C GLU A 200 29.16 -26.80 -3.59
N VAL A 201 29.78 -27.59 -4.47
CA VAL A 201 29.70 -27.43 -5.93
C VAL A 201 28.34 -27.95 -6.38
N ILE A 202 27.41 -27.05 -6.69
CA ILE A 202 26.17 -27.42 -7.37
C ILE A 202 26.54 -27.89 -8.78
N ARG A 203 26.43 -29.20 -9.02
CA ARG A 203 26.49 -29.79 -10.37
C ARG A 203 25.21 -29.44 -11.12
N THR A 204 25.31 -28.61 -12.14
CA THR A 204 24.25 -28.42 -13.12
C THR A 204 24.16 -29.66 -14.01
N ASN A 205 23.37 -30.64 -13.60
CA ASN A 205 22.95 -31.75 -14.46
C ASN A 205 21.50 -31.52 -14.88
N GLN A 206 21.28 -30.75 -15.95
CA GLN A 206 20.04 -30.88 -16.71
C GLN A 206 20.29 -30.55 -18.20
N PRO A 207 19.94 -31.46 -19.13
CA PRO A 207 20.19 -31.28 -20.55
C PRO A 207 19.34 -30.15 -21.13
N GLU A 208 19.99 -29.32 -21.93
CA GLU A 208 19.41 -28.22 -22.69
C GLU A 208 18.27 -28.72 -23.58
N ALA A 209 17.05 -28.21 -23.33
CA ALA A 209 15.93 -28.38 -24.23
C ALA A 209 16.08 -27.39 -25.41
N PRO A 210 15.74 -27.78 -26.66
CA PRO A 210 16.10 -27.02 -27.84
C PRO A 210 15.31 -25.72 -27.98
N THR A 211 16.03 -24.67 -28.38
CA THR A 211 15.55 -23.39 -28.90
C THR A 211 14.34 -23.55 -29.81
N GLU A 212 13.17 -23.10 -29.35
CA GLU A 212 11.98 -22.97 -30.19
C GLU A 212 12.12 -21.67 -31.00
N THR A 213 12.55 -21.82 -32.26
CA THR A 213 12.57 -20.74 -33.24
C THR A 213 11.14 -20.39 -33.64
N ILE A 214 10.72 -19.14 -33.37
CA ILE A 214 9.48 -18.57 -33.89
C ILE A 214 9.60 -18.51 -35.42
N ALA A 215 8.84 -19.37 -36.10
CA ALA A 215 8.65 -19.29 -37.54
C ALA A 215 7.71 -18.13 -37.85
N THR A 216 8.21 -17.15 -38.61
CA THR A 216 7.45 -16.04 -39.16
C THR A 216 6.73 -16.50 -40.42
N ASP A 217 5.57 -17.16 -40.29
CA ASP A 217 4.63 -17.31 -41.41
C ASP A 217 3.50 -16.29 -41.23
N SER A 218 3.75 -15.09 -41.75
CA SER A 218 2.73 -14.08 -41.99
C SER A 218 2.32 -14.18 -43.46
N GLU A 219 1.48 -15.17 -43.80
CA GLU A 219 0.69 -15.11 -45.03
C GLU A 219 -0.34 -13.98 -44.88
N ALA A 220 0.02 -12.82 -45.43
CA ALA A 220 -0.88 -11.71 -45.66
C ALA A 220 -1.95 -12.14 -46.66
N ARG A 221 -3.08 -12.64 -46.16
CA ARG A 221 -4.29 -12.82 -46.94
C ARG A 221 -4.88 -11.44 -47.24
N THR A 222 -4.54 -10.91 -48.41
CA THR A 222 -5.16 -9.74 -49.03
C THR A 222 -6.65 -10.03 -49.22
N GLU A 223 -7.50 -9.52 -48.32
CA GLU A 223 -8.94 -9.49 -48.52
C GLU A 223 -9.25 -8.33 -49.47
N VAL A 224 -9.35 -8.66 -50.76
CA VAL A 224 -9.79 -7.74 -51.81
C VAL A 224 -11.27 -7.45 -51.58
N ILE A 225 -11.59 -6.21 -51.23
CA ILE A 225 -12.96 -5.70 -51.17
C ILE A 225 -13.53 -5.70 -52.60
N HIS A 226 -14.33 -6.71 -52.92
CA HIS A 226 -15.22 -6.68 -54.09
C HIS A 226 -16.35 -5.69 -53.79
N LEU A 227 -16.27 -4.49 -54.36
CA LEU A 227 -17.44 -3.64 -54.57
C LEU A 227 -18.19 -4.17 -55.79
N ASP A 228 -19.07 -5.15 -55.59
CA ASP A 228 -20.14 -5.43 -56.53
C ASP A 228 -21.12 -4.26 -56.48
N ASN A 229 -20.93 -3.34 -57.41
CA ASN A 229 -21.89 -2.32 -57.76
C ASN A 229 -22.73 -2.91 -58.90
N ASP A 230 -23.86 -3.55 -58.56
CA ASP A 230 -24.93 -3.68 -59.54
C ASP A 230 -26.33 -3.71 -58.90
N GLU A 231 -27.22 -3.06 -59.64
CA GLU A 231 -28.68 -3.01 -59.55
C GLU A 231 -29.34 -2.26 -58.38
N THR A 232 -29.98 -1.13 -58.71
CA THR A 232 -31.43 -1.19 -59.04
C THR A 232 -31.94 0.14 -59.60
N ARG A 233 -32.46 0.09 -60.84
CA ARG A 233 -33.34 1.08 -61.46
C ARG A 233 -34.59 1.28 -60.60
N PRO A 234 -35.16 2.50 -60.48
CA PRO A 234 -36.50 2.65 -59.94
C PRO A 234 -37.52 2.21 -60.98
N GLY A 235 -38.29 1.19 -60.61
CA GLY A 235 -39.44 0.70 -61.36
C GLY A 235 -40.55 1.74 -61.38
N ASP A 236 -40.99 1.99 -62.60
CA ASP A 236 -42.28 2.54 -62.98
C ASP A 236 -43.43 1.74 -62.34
N LYS A 237 -44.51 2.45 -61.95
CA LYS A 237 -45.92 2.04 -61.75
C LYS A 237 -46.56 2.66 -60.50
N GLU A 238 -47.43 3.64 -60.72
CA GLU A 238 -48.73 3.70 -60.04
C GLU A 238 -49.84 4.21 -61.00
N LYS A 239 -50.86 3.34 -61.13
CA LYS A 239 -52.30 3.44 -61.55
C LYS A 239 -52.83 4.78 -62.10
N SER A 240 -53.52 4.83 -63.25
CA SER A 240 -54.86 4.29 -63.59
C SER A 240 -56.03 4.97 -62.86
N ASP A 241 -56.84 5.64 -63.70
CA ASP A 241 -58.24 6.11 -63.61
C ASP A 241 -58.64 7.22 -62.62
#